data_AF-A0A2J7ZCQ6-F1
#
_entry.id   AF-A0A2J7ZCQ6-F1
#
_cell.length_a   1.000
_cell.length_b   1.000
_cell.length_c   1.000
_cell.angle_alpha   90.00
_cell.angle_beta   90.00
_cell.angle_gamma   90.00
#
_symmetry.space_group_name_H-M   'P 1'
#
loop_
_entity.id
_entity.type
_entity.pdbx_description
1 polymer ?
#
loop_
_entity_poly.entity_id
_entity_poly.type
_entity_poly.pdbx_seq_one_letter_code
_entity_poly.pdbx_strand_id
1 'polypeptide(L)'
;MTAPATTDGARTLRALHHGREPGDPLVLPGPWDAASARVFADAGFPALATPSAGIAASLGHQDGQTPPQEMFATIARIVRAVDIPVSADIEAGYGLAPEELVERLLETGAVGCNLEDFDRAAGRLVEPGRQADLLAAVRAEAGEGLVINARVDTFVHGGPDIGPEVAATAAIERARLYVAAGADCVYPILAPPELLPRLEAAIDAPLNAAAFDPDGPSPRELGRLGATRITFGPRLLRQTMAAAADLVKRLDPAP
;
A
#
# COMPACT_ATOMS: atom_id res chain seq x y z
N MET A 1 -16.53 -18.04 -3.81
CA MET A 1 -17.62 -17.49 -2.96
C MET A 1 -16.97 -16.75 -1.80
N THR A 2 -16.86 -15.43 -1.89
CA THR A 2 -16.27 -14.57 -0.84
C THR A 2 -17.13 -14.59 0.42
N ALA A 3 -16.51 -14.65 1.61
CA ALA A 3 -17.25 -14.70 2.87
C ALA A 3 -17.97 -13.36 3.14
N PRO A 4 -19.19 -13.36 3.73
CA PRO A 4 -19.95 -12.12 3.97
C PRO A 4 -19.18 -11.05 4.77
N ALA A 5 -18.37 -11.48 5.74
CA ALA A 5 -17.56 -10.59 6.58
C ALA A 5 -16.46 -9.85 5.78
N THR A 6 -15.85 -10.50 4.77
CA THR A 6 -14.86 -9.86 3.90
C THR A 6 -15.48 -8.78 3.01
N THR A 7 -16.70 -9.01 2.51
CA THR A 7 -17.41 -8.02 1.68
C THR A 7 -17.82 -6.78 2.47
N ASP A 8 -18.26 -6.93 3.72
CA ASP A 8 -18.59 -5.78 4.58
C ASP A 8 -17.34 -4.99 5.01
N GLY A 9 -16.21 -5.67 5.26
CA GLY A 9 -14.93 -5.03 5.51
C GLY A 9 -14.42 -4.24 4.30
N ALA A 10 -14.49 -4.81 3.10
CA ALA A 10 -14.10 -4.14 1.85
C ALA A 10 -15.00 -2.93 1.55
N ARG A 11 -16.31 -3.05 1.78
CA ARG A 11 -17.25 -1.91 1.65
C ARG A 11 -16.91 -0.80 2.65
N THR A 12 -16.61 -1.15 3.90
CA THR A 12 -16.17 -0.18 4.92
C THR A 12 -14.89 0.52 4.47
N LEU A 13 -13.87 -0.24 4.05
CA LEU A 13 -12.61 0.31 3.58
C LEU A 13 -12.82 1.22 2.36
N ARG A 14 -13.62 0.81 1.38
CA ARG A 14 -13.95 1.63 0.19
C ARG A 14 -14.62 2.93 0.59
N ALA A 15 -15.65 2.88 1.45
CA ALA A 15 -16.35 4.07 1.94
C ALA A 15 -15.41 5.05 2.67
N LEU A 16 -14.42 4.54 3.41
CA LEU A 16 -13.42 5.39 4.06
C LEU A 16 -12.57 6.20 3.07
N HIS A 17 -12.54 5.94 1.76
CA HIS A 17 -11.75 6.76 0.82
C HIS A 17 -12.51 7.96 0.26
N HIS A 18 -13.83 8.02 0.44
CA HIS A 18 -14.70 9.00 -0.21
C HIS A 18 -15.23 10.06 0.77
N GLY A 19 -15.70 11.19 0.23
CA GLY A 19 -16.33 12.26 1.01
C GLY A 19 -15.38 12.96 1.99
N ARG A 20 -14.07 12.97 1.68
CA ARG A 20 -13.05 13.57 2.54
C ARG A 20 -12.82 15.02 2.17
N GLU A 21 -12.76 15.87 3.19
CA GLU A 21 -12.41 17.27 3.03
C GLU A 21 -10.90 17.44 2.80
N PRO A 22 -10.46 18.50 2.08
CA PRO A 22 -9.05 18.84 1.97
C PRO A 22 -8.39 18.93 3.36
N GLY A 23 -7.36 18.11 3.57
CA GLY A 23 -6.64 18.03 4.83
C GLY A 23 -7.21 17.08 5.89
N ASP A 24 -8.15 16.21 5.53
CA ASP A 24 -8.61 15.06 6.33
C ASP A 24 -8.51 13.71 5.58
N PRO A 25 -7.30 13.32 5.12
CA PRO A 25 -7.15 12.10 4.35
C PRO A 25 -7.28 10.85 5.24
N LEU A 26 -7.54 9.70 4.63
CA LEU A 26 -7.50 8.40 5.30
C LEU A 26 -6.05 8.07 5.67
N VAL A 27 -5.73 8.10 6.95
CA VAL A 27 -4.39 7.72 7.44
C VAL A 27 -4.38 6.24 7.80
N LEU A 28 -3.55 5.47 7.10
CA LEU A 28 -3.39 4.02 7.28
C LEU A 28 -1.97 3.71 7.76
N PRO A 29 -1.73 3.60 9.09
CA PRO A 29 -0.44 3.15 9.59
C PRO A 29 -0.20 1.68 9.17
N GLY A 30 1.07 1.37 8.92
CA GLY A 30 1.46 0.07 8.38
C GLY A 30 2.11 -0.84 9.40
N PRO A 31 1.38 -1.81 9.98
CA PRO A 31 1.95 -2.78 10.92
C PRO A 31 2.78 -3.84 10.18
N TRP A 32 3.81 -4.36 10.86
CA TRP A 32 4.68 -5.42 10.37
C TRP A 32 4.50 -6.75 11.14
N ASP A 33 3.68 -6.74 12.19
CA ASP A 33 3.32 -7.89 13.01
C ASP A 33 2.00 -7.65 13.78
N ALA A 34 1.53 -8.65 14.54
CA ALA A 34 0.31 -8.56 15.33
C ALA A 34 0.40 -7.53 16.48
N ALA A 35 1.58 -7.31 17.06
CA ALA A 35 1.76 -6.41 18.19
C ALA A 35 1.63 -4.95 17.73
N SER A 36 2.31 -4.57 16.66
CA SER A 36 2.20 -3.27 16.00
C SER A 36 0.77 -3.02 15.50
N ALA A 37 0.10 -4.03 14.95
CA ALA A 37 -1.30 -3.92 14.52
C ALA A 37 -2.24 -3.54 15.69
N ARG A 38 -2.10 -4.19 16.85
CA ARG A 38 -2.87 -3.86 18.05
C ARG A 38 -2.59 -2.43 18.52
N VAL A 39 -1.31 -2.03 18.59
CA VAL A 39 -0.94 -0.65 18.97
C VAL A 39 -1.59 0.38 18.06
N PHE A 40 -1.65 0.12 16.75
CA PHE A 40 -2.25 1.05 15.79
C PHE A 40 -3.79 1.04 15.87
N ALA A 41 -4.42 -0.11 16.05
CA ALA A 41 -5.87 -0.17 16.24
C ALA A 41 -6.31 0.51 17.55
N ASP A 42 -5.59 0.28 18.66
CA ASP A 42 -5.88 0.88 19.96
C ASP A 42 -5.68 2.41 19.97
N ALA A 43 -4.85 2.93 19.07
CA ALA A 43 -4.72 4.37 18.82
C ALA A 43 -5.91 4.99 18.07
N GLY A 44 -6.88 4.18 17.63
CA GLY A 44 -8.14 4.63 17.03
C GLY A 44 -8.10 4.83 15.52
N PHE A 45 -7.09 4.29 14.81
CA PHE A 45 -7.08 4.32 13.35
C PHE A 45 -8.22 3.45 12.79
N PRO A 46 -8.96 3.91 11.76
CA PRO A 46 -10.15 3.20 11.29
C PRO A 46 -9.83 2.01 10.38
N ALA A 47 -8.59 1.90 9.90
CA ALA A 47 -8.08 0.82 9.07
C ALA A 47 -6.53 0.82 9.06
N LEU A 48 -5.92 -0.28 8.62
CA LEU A 48 -4.46 -0.45 8.54
C LEU A 48 -4.03 -0.80 7.11
N ALA A 49 -2.75 -0.53 6.77
CA ALA A 49 -2.17 -0.92 5.47
C ALA A 49 -0.77 -1.51 5.64
N THR A 50 -0.61 -2.84 5.58
CA THR A 50 0.68 -3.50 5.85
C THR A 50 1.71 -3.14 4.77
N PRO A 51 2.96 -2.79 5.13
CA PRO A 51 4.04 -2.59 4.18
C PRO A 51 4.84 -3.88 4.00
N SER A 52 4.97 -4.37 2.76
CA SER A 52 5.71 -5.61 2.45
C SER A 52 7.16 -5.51 2.94
N ALA A 53 7.83 -4.38 2.70
CA ALA A 53 9.17 -4.10 3.20
C ALA A 53 9.30 -4.14 4.73
N GLY A 54 8.24 -3.77 5.47
CA GLY A 54 8.24 -3.84 6.93
C GLY A 54 8.08 -5.27 7.44
N ILE A 55 7.19 -6.04 6.82
CA ILE A 55 7.02 -7.47 7.09
C ILE A 55 8.29 -8.24 6.72
N ALA A 56 8.88 -7.97 5.56
CA ALA A 56 10.11 -8.61 5.12
C ALA A 56 11.22 -8.43 6.15
N ALA A 57 11.45 -7.20 6.60
CA ALA A 57 12.45 -6.89 7.62
C ALA A 57 12.17 -7.59 8.96
N SER A 58 10.92 -7.71 9.40
CA SER A 58 10.57 -8.41 10.65
C SER A 58 10.76 -9.93 10.56
N LEU A 59 10.69 -10.50 9.36
CA LEU A 59 10.93 -11.92 9.07
C LEU A 59 12.40 -12.23 8.75
N GLY A 60 13.26 -11.22 8.62
CA GLY A 60 14.67 -11.39 8.26
C GLY A 60 14.93 -11.49 6.75
N HIS A 61 13.97 -11.09 5.91
CA HIS A 61 14.10 -11.02 4.46
C HIS A 61 14.41 -9.60 3.98
N GLN A 62 14.98 -9.49 2.78
CA GLN A 62 14.98 -8.23 2.05
C GLN A 62 13.61 -7.97 1.42
N ASP A 63 13.26 -6.69 1.24
CA ASP A 63 12.07 -6.31 0.48
C ASP A 63 12.16 -6.86 -0.96
N GLY A 64 11.08 -7.42 -1.49
CA GLY A 64 11.13 -8.14 -2.77
C GLY A 64 11.47 -9.63 -2.69
N GLN A 65 11.87 -10.15 -1.53
CA GLN A 65 12.42 -11.50 -1.40
C GLN A 65 11.67 -12.40 -0.41
N THR A 66 10.59 -11.90 0.20
CA THR A 66 9.80 -12.71 1.15
C THR A 66 9.02 -13.79 0.38
N PRO A 67 9.14 -15.08 0.72
CA PRO A 67 8.34 -16.12 0.10
C PRO A 67 6.83 -15.84 0.30
N PRO A 68 5.97 -16.03 -0.71
CA PRO A 68 4.55 -15.70 -0.62
C PRO A 68 3.87 -16.37 0.59
N GLN A 69 4.23 -17.61 0.89
CA GLN A 69 3.73 -18.35 2.05
C GLN A 69 3.98 -17.61 3.38
N GLU A 70 5.16 -17.02 3.56
CA GLU A 70 5.50 -16.28 4.79
C GLU A 70 4.81 -14.93 4.85
N MET A 71 4.69 -14.24 3.71
CA MET A 71 3.97 -12.97 3.61
C MET A 71 2.49 -13.14 3.96
N PHE A 72 1.77 -14.04 3.28
CA PHE A 72 0.35 -14.28 3.53
C PHE A 72 0.09 -14.77 4.95
N ALA A 73 0.96 -15.64 5.49
CA ALA A 73 0.84 -16.08 6.88
C ALA A 73 1.01 -14.91 7.88
N THR A 74 1.87 -13.94 7.58
CA THR A 74 2.05 -12.76 8.44
C THR A 74 0.88 -11.79 8.34
N ILE A 75 0.37 -11.54 7.13
CA ILE A 75 -0.86 -10.78 6.91
C ILE A 75 -2.02 -11.39 7.70
N ALA A 76 -2.21 -12.71 7.63
CA ALA A 76 -3.26 -13.41 8.38
C ALA A 76 -3.12 -13.26 9.91
N ARG A 77 -1.89 -13.21 10.44
CA ARG A 77 -1.64 -12.94 11.86
C ARG A 77 -2.00 -11.50 12.23
N ILE A 78 -1.69 -10.53 11.37
CA ILE A 78 -2.02 -9.11 11.54
C ILE A 78 -3.53 -8.91 11.53
N VAL A 79 -4.22 -9.44 10.52
CA VAL A 79 -5.69 -9.34 10.39
C VAL A 79 -6.37 -9.93 11.62
N ARG A 80 -5.97 -11.12 12.08
CA ARG A 80 -6.56 -11.76 13.27
C ARG A 80 -6.35 -10.94 14.56
N ALA A 81 -5.39 -10.03 14.60
CA ALA A 81 -5.08 -9.27 15.79
C ALA A 81 -6.01 -8.06 16.01
N VAL A 82 -6.83 -7.69 15.03
CA VAL A 82 -7.64 -6.46 15.06
C VAL A 82 -9.03 -6.67 14.45
N ASP A 83 -10.00 -5.83 14.84
CA ASP A 83 -11.38 -5.88 14.34
C ASP A 83 -11.66 -4.82 13.26
N ILE A 84 -10.63 -4.13 12.78
CA ILE A 84 -10.71 -3.08 11.75
C ILE A 84 -10.19 -3.59 10.39
N PRO A 85 -10.64 -3.00 9.26
CA PRO A 85 -10.15 -3.36 7.94
C PRO A 85 -8.62 -3.28 7.79
N VAL A 86 -8.03 -4.26 7.13
CA VAL A 86 -6.60 -4.30 6.79
C VAL A 86 -6.44 -4.41 5.27
N SER A 87 -5.65 -3.51 4.70
CA SER A 87 -5.15 -3.59 3.33
C SER A 87 -3.72 -4.14 3.35
N ALA A 88 -3.37 -5.02 2.41
CA ALA A 88 -2.05 -5.65 2.38
C ALA A 88 -1.23 -5.25 1.16
N ASP A 89 0.02 -4.81 1.35
CA ASP A 89 0.97 -4.71 0.25
C ASP A 89 1.43 -6.11 -0.18
N ILE A 90 1.09 -6.49 -1.42
CA ILE A 90 1.41 -7.79 -2.02
C ILE A 90 2.37 -7.63 -3.20
N GLU A 91 3.11 -6.52 -3.24
CA GLU A 91 4.14 -6.25 -4.25
C GLU A 91 3.57 -6.37 -5.67
N ALA A 92 4.25 -7.09 -6.58
CA ALA A 92 3.76 -7.37 -7.94
C ALA A 92 2.86 -8.62 -8.02
N GLY A 93 2.40 -9.16 -6.89
CA GLY A 93 1.53 -10.35 -6.84
C GLY A 93 2.28 -11.69 -6.81
N TYR A 94 3.57 -11.71 -6.47
CA TYR A 94 4.39 -12.92 -6.27
C TYR A 94 4.46 -13.89 -7.46
N GLY A 95 4.15 -13.43 -8.68
CA GLY A 95 4.08 -14.28 -9.87
C GLY A 95 2.93 -15.30 -9.85
N LEU A 96 1.96 -15.13 -8.95
CA LEU A 96 0.78 -15.98 -8.85
C LEU A 96 -0.24 -15.64 -9.93
N ALA A 97 -1.02 -16.63 -10.35
CA ALA A 97 -2.18 -16.39 -11.20
C ALA A 97 -3.22 -15.54 -10.44
N PRO A 98 -4.04 -14.71 -11.13
CA PRO A 98 -5.02 -13.83 -10.47
C PRO A 98 -5.98 -14.56 -9.51
N GLU A 99 -6.47 -15.74 -9.91
CA GLU A 99 -7.35 -16.58 -9.08
C GLU A 99 -6.67 -17.00 -7.77
N GLU A 100 -5.45 -17.56 -7.87
CA GLU A 100 -4.68 -17.98 -6.70
C GLU A 100 -4.27 -16.79 -5.81
N LEU A 101 -3.91 -15.65 -6.42
CA LEU A 101 -3.55 -14.43 -5.69
C LEU A 101 -4.72 -13.93 -4.85
N VAL A 102 -5.90 -13.87 -5.45
CA VAL A 102 -7.13 -13.41 -4.79
C VAL A 102 -7.58 -14.40 -3.73
N GLU A 103 -7.58 -15.70 -4.02
CA GLU A 103 -7.91 -16.75 -3.06
C GLU A 103 -7.04 -16.62 -1.79
N ARG A 104 -5.71 -16.64 -1.95
CA ARG A 104 -4.77 -16.55 -0.83
C ARG A 104 -4.91 -15.25 -0.05
N LEU A 105 -5.11 -14.12 -0.74
CA LEU A 105 -5.28 -12.84 -0.07
C LEU A 105 -6.57 -12.82 0.77
N LEU A 106 -7.68 -13.30 0.23
CA LEU A 106 -8.96 -13.36 0.94
C LEU A 106 -8.92 -14.34 2.11
N GLU A 107 -8.19 -15.45 2.00
CA GLU A 107 -7.96 -16.40 3.10
C GLU A 107 -7.25 -15.75 4.30
N THR A 108 -6.44 -14.72 4.08
CA THR A 108 -5.85 -13.95 5.19
C THR A 108 -6.86 -13.10 5.95
N GLY A 109 -8.01 -12.81 5.35
CA GLY A 109 -9.02 -11.86 5.83
C GLY A 109 -8.72 -10.39 5.50
N ALA A 110 -7.64 -10.09 4.77
CA ALA A 110 -7.40 -8.76 4.25
C ALA A 110 -8.50 -8.36 3.24
N VAL A 111 -8.86 -7.08 3.24
CA VAL A 111 -9.99 -6.55 2.44
C VAL A 111 -9.57 -5.48 1.44
N GLY A 112 -8.25 -5.33 1.24
CA GLY A 112 -7.70 -4.51 0.19
C GLY A 112 -6.23 -4.85 -0.05
N CYS A 113 -5.66 -4.34 -1.13
CA CYS A 113 -4.27 -4.58 -1.46
C CYS A 113 -3.59 -3.43 -2.18
N ASN A 114 -2.26 -3.36 -2.08
CA ASN A 114 -1.44 -2.68 -3.07
C ASN A 114 -0.91 -3.70 -4.08
N LEU A 115 -1.01 -3.40 -5.37
CA LEU A 115 -0.42 -4.21 -6.45
C LEU A 115 0.42 -3.30 -7.36
N GLU A 116 1.74 -3.53 -7.41
CA GLU A 116 2.73 -2.68 -8.09
C GLU A 116 2.97 -3.08 -9.55
N ASP A 117 3.38 -2.11 -10.37
CA ASP A 117 3.57 -2.28 -11.82
C ASP A 117 5.05 -2.41 -12.23
N PHE A 118 5.92 -2.75 -11.27
CA PHE A 118 7.33 -3.02 -11.52
C PHE A 118 7.63 -4.52 -11.54
N ASP A 119 8.19 -5.00 -12.65
CA ASP A 119 8.69 -6.36 -12.77
C ASP A 119 10.13 -6.41 -12.26
N ARG A 120 10.30 -6.92 -11.04
CA ARG A 120 11.62 -7.06 -10.39
C ARG A 120 12.52 -8.05 -11.11
N ALA A 121 11.97 -9.10 -11.72
CA ALA A 121 12.75 -10.10 -12.44
C ALA A 121 13.29 -9.54 -13.77
N ALA A 122 12.48 -8.73 -14.46
CA ALA A 122 12.89 -8.04 -15.68
C ALA A 122 13.61 -6.70 -15.42
N GLY A 123 13.58 -6.18 -14.19
CA GLY A 123 14.20 -4.92 -13.80
C GLY A 123 13.59 -3.70 -14.48
N ARG A 124 12.29 -3.73 -14.80
CA ARG A 124 11.60 -2.66 -15.55
C ARG A 124 10.13 -2.55 -15.20
N LEU A 125 9.54 -1.39 -15.47
CA LEU A 125 8.09 -1.23 -15.42
C LEU A 125 7.41 -2.17 -16.41
N VAL A 126 6.30 -2.77 -15.98
CA VAL A 126 5.38 -3.53 -16.82
C VAL A 126 4.73 -2.55 -17.81
N GLU A 127 4.45 -3.04 -19.02
CA GLU A 127 3.68 -2.26 -19.99
C GLU A 127 2.30 -1.90 -19.41
N PRO A 128 1.86 -0.63 -19.49
CA PRO A 128 0.64 -0.18 -18.82
C PRO A 128 -0.59 -1.05 -19.13
N GLY A 129 -0.77 -1.46 -20.38
CA GLY A 129 -1.89 -2.34 -20.78
C GLY A 129 -1.84 -3.72 -20.13
N ARG A 130 -0.64 -4.32 -19.99
CA ARG A 130 -0.50 -5.63 -19.34
C ARG A 130 -0.79 -5.56 -17.85
N GLN A 131 -0.38 -4.48 -17.18
CA GLN A 131 -0.73 -4.27 -15.78
C GLN A 131 -2.24 -4.04 -15.62
N ALA A 132 -2.87 -3.31 -16.53
CA ALA A 132 -4.31 -3.12 -16.53
C ALA A 132 -5.05 -4.46 -16.72
N ASP A 133 -4.57 -5.34 -17.60
CA ASP A 133 -5.14 -6.69 -17.78
C ASP A 133 -5.05 -7.51 -16.48
N LEU A 134 -3.91 -7.46 -15.77
CA LEU A 134 -3.74 -8.12 -14.47
C LEU A 134 -4.72 -7.55 -13.43
N LEU A 135 -4.82 -6.23 -13.31
CA LEU A 135 -5.74 -5.57 -12.38
C LEU A 135 -7.21 -5.93 -12.68
N ALA A 136 -7.60 -5.98 -13.95
CA ALA A 136 -8.93 -6.39 -14.37
C ALA A 136 -9.23 -7.85 -14.02
N ALA A 137 -8.26 -8.75 -14.20
CA ALA A 137 -8.39 -10.15 -13.79
C ALA A 137 -8.53 -10.28 -12.26
N VAL A 138 -7.69 -9.57 -11.49
CA VAL A 138 -7.79 -9.53 -10.02
C VAL A 138 -9.14 -8.98 -9.56
N ARG A 139 -9.65 -7.91 -10.19
CA ARG A 139 -11.00 -7.40 -9.93
C ARG A 139 -12.08 -8.44 -10.24
N ALA A 140 -12.00 -9.12 -11.37
CA ALA A 140 -12.99 -10.11 -11.78
C ALA A 140 -13.09 -11.26 -10.76
N GLU A 141 -11.95 -11.74 -10.26
CA GLU A 141 -11.89 -12.79 -9.23
C GLU A 141 -12.34 -12.29 -7.85
N ALA A 142 -11.94 -11.08 -7.46
CA ALA A 142 -12.25 -10.54 -6.14
C ALA A 142 -13.70 -10.06 -5.99
N GLY A 143 -14.35 -9.66 -7.10
CA GLY A 143 -15.61 -8.95 -7.08
C GLY A 143 -15.53 -7.72 -6.17
N GLU A 144 -16.48 -7.57 -5.25
CA GLU A 144 -16.48 -6.48 -4.26
C GLU A 144 -15.63 -6.76 -3.00
N GLY A 145 -15.00 -7.94 -2.91
CA GLY A 145 -14.31 -8.42 -1.71
C GLY A 145 -12.96 -7.75 -1.42
N LEU A 146 -12.43 -6.96 -2.36
CA LEU A 146 -11.16 -6.23 -2.19
C LEU A 146 -11.27 -4.78 -2.65
N VAL A 147 -10.58 -3.91 -1.90
CA VAL A 147 -10.18 -2.57 -2.33
C VAL A 147 -8.80 -2.63 -3.00
N ILE A 148 -8.74 -2.44 -4.31
CA ILE A 148 -7.50 -2.53 -5.10
C ILE A 148 -6.86 -1.14 -5.20
N ASN A 149 -5.68 -0.97 -4.58
CA ASN A 149 -4.85 0.21 -4.70
C ASN A 149 -3.73 -0.05 -5.71
N ALA A 150 -3.90 0.40 -6.94
CA ALA A 150 -2.93 0.18 -8.01
C ALA A 150 -1.70 1.07 -7.80
N ARG A 151 -0.56 0.46 -7.48
CA ARG A 151 0.69 1.18 -7.27
C ARG A 151 1.41 1.39 -8.60
N VAL A 152 1.87 2.62 -8.80
CA VAL A 152 2.55 3.09 -10.01
C VAL A 152 3.97 3.51 -9.62
N ASP A 153 4.97 2.82 -10.16
CA ASP A 153 6.37 2.98 -9.79
C ASP A 153 7.15 3.94 -10.71
N THR A 154 6.50 4.82 -11.46
CA THR A 154 7.19 5.74 -12.38
C THR A 154 8.18 6.68 -11.69
N PHE A 155 7.91 7.11 -10.45
CA PHE A 155 8.84 7.94 -9.68
C PHE A 155 9.98 7.14 -9.03
N VAL A 156 9.86 5.81 -8.94
CA VAL A 156 10.89 4.93 -8.37
C VAL A 156 11.79 4.35 -9.48
N HIS A 157 11.17 3.94 -10.58
CA HIS A 157 11.77 3.12 -11.62
C HIS A 157 11.65 3.72 -13.04
N GLY A 158 11.11 4.94 -13.20
CA GLY A 158 11.09 5.65 -14.48
C GLY A 158 12.46 6.16 -14.94
N GLY A 159 13.48 6.08 -14.07
CA GLY A 159 14.84 6.53 -14.33
C GLY A 159 15.09 7.97 -13.88
N PRO A 160 16.33 8.32 -13.50
CA PRO A 160 16.65 9.68 -13.03
C PRO A 160 16.54 10.74 -14.14
N ASP A 161 16.68 10.33 -15.40
CA ASP A 161 16.82 11.25 -16.55
C ASP A 161 15.49 11.78 -17.09
N ILE A 162 14.35 11.16 -16.73
CA ILE A 162 13.04 11.60 -17.25
C ILE A 162 12.51 12.86 -16.53
N GLY A 163 12.99 13.12 -15.30
CA GLY A 163 12.50 14.23 -14.48
C GLY A 163 11.06 14.05 -13.95
N PRO A 164 10.69 14.80 -12.90
CA PRO A 164 9.45 14.58 -12.15
C PRO A 164 8.18 14.84 -12.98
N GLU A 165 8.19 15.80 -13.91
CA GLU A 165 7.01 16.14 -14.73
C GLU A 165 6.69 15.06 -15.79
N VAL A 166 7.70 14.39 -16.33
CA VAL A 166 7.52 13.26 -17.25
C VAL A 166 7.06 12.04 -16.47
N ALA A 167 7.65 11.78 -15.30
CA ALA A 167 7.19 10.72 -14.40
C ALA A 167 5.74 10.90 -13.98
N ALA A 168 5.30 12.14 -13.72
CA ALA A 168 3.90 12.47 -13.43
C ALA A 168 2.98 12.21 -14.62
N THR A 169 3.40 12.59 -15.82
CA THR A 169 2.61 12.34 -17.05
C THR A 169 2.41 10.84 -17.28
N ALA A 170 3.50 10.05 -17.18
CA ALA A 170 3.42 8.60 -17.27
C ALA A 170 2.59 7.98 -16.14
N ALA A 171 2.67 8.53 -14.92
CA ALA A 171 1.85 8.08 -13.79
C ALA A 171 0.36 8.28 -14.06
N ILE A 172 -0.03 9.43 -14.61
CA ILE A 172 -1.42 9.76 -14.95
C ILE A 172 -1.96 8.81 -16.03
N GLU A 173 -1.16 8.54 -17.07
CA GLU A 173 -1.55 7.62 -18.15
C GLU A 173 -1.81 6.20 -17.62
N ARG A 174 -0.89 5.69 -16.78
CA ARG A 174 -1.03 4.40 -16.09
C ARG A 174 -2.24 4.38 -15.16
N ALA A 175 -2.36 5.38 -14.30
CA ALA A 175 -3.45 5.49 -13.33
C ALA A 175 -4.83 5.45 -14.00
N ARG A 176 -5.02 6.16 -15.12
CA ARG A 176 -6.29 6.12 -15.87
C ARG A 176 -6.63 4.74 -16.40
N LEU A 177 -5.65 4.01 -16.92
CA LEU A 177 -5.84 2.63 -17.36
C LEU A 177 -6.17 1.72 -16.18
N TYR A 178 -5.53 1.92 -15.03
CA TYR A 178 -5.71 1.09 -13.84
C TYR A 178 -7.08 1.32 -13.20
N VAL A 179 -7.55 2.57 -13.15
CA VAL A 179 -8.91 2.91 -12.73
C VAL A 179 -9.94 2.30 -13.70
N ALA A 180 -9.71 2.40 -15.01
CA ALA A 180 -10.59 1.77 -16.01
C ALA A 180 -10.62 0.22 -15.90
N ALA A 181 -9.53 -0.39 -15.43
CA ALA A 181 -9.44 -1.82 -15.13
C ALA A 181 -10.11 -2.23 -13.80
N GLY A 182 -10.60 -1.26 -13.01
CA GLY A 182 -11.32 -1.52 -11.77
C GLY A 182 -10.50 -1.34 -10.50
N ALA A 183 -9.36 -0.63 -10.53
CA ALA A 183 -8.69 -0.17 -9.32
C ALA A 183 -9.57 0.84 -8.56
N ASP A 184 -9.69 0.69 -7.24
CA ASP A 184 -10.43 1.62 -6.38
C ASP A 184 -9.61 2.84 -5.99
N CYS A 185 -8.29 2.70 -5.94
CA CYS A 185 -7.34 3.74 -5.56
C CYS A 185 -6.11 3.65 -6.46
N VAL A 186 -5.35 4.74 -6.52
CA VAL A 186 -4.06 4.78 -7.21
C VAL A 186 -2.96 5.24 -6.26
N TYR A 187 -1.76 4.69 -6.44
CA TYR A 187 -0.60 5.03 -5.63
C TYR A 187 0.64 5.28 -6.49
N PRO A 188 0.78 6.50 -7.06
CA PRO A 188 2.05 6.99 -7.61
C PRO A 188 3.07 7.15 -6.48
N ILE A 189 3.69 6.04 -6.08
CA ILE A 189 4.55 5.99 -4.90
C ILE A 189 5.75 6.92 -5.09
N LEU A 190 6.17 7.60 -4.03
CA LEU A 190 7.23 8.63 -4.05
C LEU A 190 6.97 9.81 -5.00
N ALA A 191 5.74 10.03 -5.47
CA ALA A 191 5.39 11.28 -6.13
C ALA A 191 5.74 12.46 -5.19
N PRO A 192 6.49 13.48 -5.67
CA PRO A 192 6.77 14.68 -4.90
C PRO A 192 5.48 15.37 -4.45
N PRO A 193 5.39 15.88 -3.21
CA PRO A 193 4.17 16.53 -2.70
C PRO A 193 3.64 17.65 -3.61
N GLU A 194 4.53 18.42 -4.23
CA GLU A 194 4.21 19.49 -5.17
C GLU A 194 3.48 19.02 -6.44
N LEU A 195 3.58 17.73 -6.80
CA LEU A 195 2.90 17.14 -7.94
C LEU A 195 1.55 16.53 -7.58
N LEU A 196 1.22 16.36 -6.30
CA LEU A 196 -0.07 15.79 -5.88
C LEU A 196 -1.28 16.57 -6.43
N PRO A 197 -1.30 17.92 -6.48
CA PRO A 197 -2.44 18.64 -7.06
C PRO A 197 -2.63 18.35 -8.55
N ARG A 198 -1.54 18.13 -9.30
CA ARG A 198 -1.59 17.75 -10.71
C ARG A 198 -2.12 16.33 -10.90
N LEU A 199 -1.70 15.41 -10.04
CA LEU A 199 -2.14 14.02 -10.05
C LEU A 199 -3.63 13.91 -9.70
N GLU A 200 -4.06 14.59 -8.63
CA GLU A 200 -5.45 14.62 -8.17
C GLU A 200 -6.38 15.19 -9.25
N ALA A 201 -6.02 16.33 -9.86
CA ALA A 201 -6.84 16.94 -10.91
C ALA A 201 -6.99 16.07 -12.17
N ALA A 202 -6.08 15.11 -12.39
CA ALA A 202 -6.01 14.32 -13.61
C ALA A 202 -6.52 12.88 -13.47
N ILE A 203 -6.71 12.40 -12.24
CA ILE A 203 -7.06 11.01 -11.91
C ILE A 203 -8.37 10.99 -11.14
N ASP A 204 -9.40 10.40 -11.73
CA ASP A 204 -10.73 10.26 -11.12
C ASP A 204 -10.80 9.05 -10.17
N ALA A 205 -9.92 9.04 -9.16
CA ALA A 205 -9.87 8.03 -8.11
C ALA A 205 -9.12 8.54 -6.85
N PRO A 206 -9.41 7.99 -5.67
CA PRO A 206 -8.61 8.21 -4.46
C PRO A 206 -7.10 8.08 -4.69
N LEU A 207 -6.36 9.12 -4.31
CA LEU A 207 -4.91 9.21 -4.46
C LEU A 207 -4.19 8.85 -3.15
N ASN A 208 -3.40 7.78 -3.17
CA ASN A 208 -2.50 7.44 -2.07
C ASN A 208 -1.20 8.26 -2.18
N ALA A 209 -0.78 8.89 -1.08
CA ALA A 209 0.56 9.47 -0.92
C ALA A 209 1.34 8.79 0.23
N ALA A 210 2.66 8.80 0.13
CA ALA A 210 3.54 8.18 1.12
C ALA A 210 4.15 9.24 2.05
N ALA A 211 3.88 9.16 3.36
CA ALA A 211 4.53 10.00 4.37
C ALA A 211 5.85 9.35 4.84
N PHE A 212 6.84 9.28 3.93
CA PHE A 212 8.12 8.61 4.20
C PHE A 212 9.15 9.46 4.94
N ASP A 213 9.26 10.73 4.58
CA ASP A 213 10.28 11.65 5.07
C ASP A 213 9.91 12.20 6.47
N PRO A 214 10.79 12.13 7.49
CA PRO A 214 10.48 12.69 8.80
C PRO A 214 10.28 14.19 8.81
N ASP A 215 10.95 14.87 7.89
CA ASP A 215 10.91 16.32 7.76
C ASP A 215 9.98 16.75 6.61
N GLY A 216 9.29 15.79 5.98
CA GLY A 216 8.31 16.01 4.93
C GLY A 216 6.95 16.49 5.44
N PRO A 217 6.01 16.78 4.52
CA PRO A 217 4.68 17.26 4.89
C PRO A 217 3.93 16.25 5.77
N SER A 218 3.20 16.77 6.75
CA SER A 218 2.29 15.98 7.57
C SER A 218 1.18 15.33 6.72
N PRO A 219 0.53 14.26 7.21
CA PRO A 219 -0.64 13.68 6.53
C PRO A 219 -1.71 14.73 6.21
N ARG A 220 -1.94 15.70 7.11
CA ARG A 220 -2.86 16.82 6.88
C ARG A 220 -2.43 17.69 5.70
N GLU A 221 -1.15 17.99 5.57
CA GLU A 221 -0.64 18.79 4.45
C GLU A 221 -0.71 18.03 3.13
N LEU A 222 -0.35 16.75 3.12
CA LEU A 222 -0.54 15.88 1.95
C LEU A 222 -2.03 15.82 1.52
N GLY A 223 -2.94 15.79 2.49
CA GLY A 223 -4.38 15.86 2.25
C GLY A 223 -4.86 17.18 1.65
N ARG A 224 -4.22 18.30 1.98
CA ARG A 224 -4.51 19.60 1.33
C ARG A 224 -3.96 19.68 -0.10
N LEU A 225 -2.95 18.86 -0.40
CA LEU A 225 -2.34 18.77 -1.73
C LEU A 225 -3.06 17.77 -2.64
N GLY A 226 -4.16 17.15 -2.19
CA GLY A 226 -5.01 16.28 -3.02
C GLY A 226 -4.89 14.78 -2.73
N ALA A 227 -4.03 14.35 -1.79
CA ALA A 227 -4.03 12.95 -1.37
C ALA A 227 -5.26 12.64 -0.51
N THR A 228 -5.93 11.51 -0.77
CA THR A 228 -7.08 11.05 0.03
C THR A 228 -6.75 9.85 0.92
N ARG A 229 -5.61 9.20 0.68
CA ARG A 229 -5.07 8.07 1.46
C ARG A 229 -3.59 8.32 1.77
N ILE A 230 -3.16 8.13 3.02
CA ILE A 230 -1.77 8.30 3.46
C ILE A 230 -1.25 7.00 4.06
N THR A 231 -0.13 6.51 3.54
CA THR A 231 0.59 5.33 4.04
C THR A 231 2.04 5.68 4.35
N PHE A 232 2.76 4.80 5.05
CA PHE A 232 4.08 5.11 5.62
C PHE A 232 5.20 4.16 5.16
N GLY A 233 4.88 3.15 4.33
CA GLY A 233 5.74 2.01 4.02
C GLY A 233 6.52 1.50 5.25
N PRO A 234 7.82 1.14 5.15
CA PRO A 234 8.58 0.62 6.30
C PRO A 234 9.00 1.68 7.34
N ARG A 235 8.59 2.95 7.22
CA ARG A 235 9.06 4.04 8.08
C ARG A 235 8.80 3.79 9.57
N LEU A 236 7.57 3.38 9.92
CA LEU A 236 7.17 3.20 11.31
C LEU A 236 8.00 2.10 11.99
N LEU A 237 8.31 1.01 11.25
CA LEU A 237 9.23 -0.03 11.72
C LEU A 237 10.62 0.54 11.95
N ARG A 238 11.18 1.26 10.95
CA ARG A 238 12.53 1.83 11.04
C ARG A 238 12.69 2.75 12.25
N GLN A 239 11.70 3.60 12.52
CA GLN A 239 11.70 4.48 13.69
C GLN A 239 11.62 3.69 15.00
N THR A 240 10.81 2.64 15.03
CA THR A 240 10.71 1.75 16.20
C THR A 240 12.03 1.04 16.47
N MET A 241 12.70 0.54 15.42
CA MET A 241 14.00 -0.13 15.54
C MET A 241 15.11 0.85 15.95
N ALA A 242 15.06 2.10 15.50
CA ALA A 242 15.98 3.14 15.99
C ALA A 242 15.81 3.39 17.49
N ALA A 243 14.56 3.52 17.96
CA ALA A 243 14.28 3.67 19.40
C ALA A 243 14.72 2.43 20.22
N ALA A 244 14.52 1.23 19.68
CA ALA A 244 15.01 -0.01 20.29
C ALA A 244 16.54 -0.02 20.39
N ALA A 245 17.25 0.38 19.33
CA ALA A 245 18.71 0.49 19.35
C ALA A 245 19.19 1.47 20.42
N ASP A 246 18.53 2.61 20.58
CA ASP A 246 18.89 3.60 21.62
C ASP A 246 18.56 3.11 23.05
N LEU A 247 17.52 2.29 23.22
CA LEU A 247 17.27 1.59 24.49
C LEU A 247 18.39 0.61 24.82
N VAL A 248 18.83 -0.20 23.86
CA VAL A 248 19.88 -1.22 24.08
C VAL A 248 21.25 -0.58 24.33
N LYS A 249 21.60 0.55 23.70
CA LYS A 249 22.83 1.29 24.01
C LYS A 249 22.95 1.68 25.49
N ARG A 250 21.81 1.89 26.16
CA ARG A 250 21.75 2.24 27.59
C ARG A 250 21.88 1.02 28.52
N LEU A 251 21.94 -0.19 27.97
CA LEU A 251 22.10 -1.42 28.74
C LEU A 251 23.59 -1.82 28.91
N ASP A 252 24.52 -0.97 28.50
CA ASP A 252 25.97 -1.21 28.53
C ASP A 252 26.36 -2.57 27.92
N PRO A 253 26.09 -2.80 26.62
CA PRO A 253 26.46 -4.06 25.98
C PRO A 253 27.97 -4.30 26.12
N ALA A 254 28.35 -5.56 26.38
CA ALA A 254 29.75 -5.96 26.42
C ALA A 254 30.47 -5.54 25.12
N PRO A 255 31.75 -5.14 25.21
CA PRO A 255 32.52 -4.64 24.07
C PRO A 255 32.65 -5.68 22.94
#